data_AF-R9LNT1-F1
#
_entry.id   AF-R9LNT1-F1
#
_cell.length_a   1.000
_cell.length_b   1.000
_cell.length_c   1.000
_cell.angle_alpha   90.00
_cell.angle_beta   90.00
_cell.angle_gamma   90.00
#
_symmetry.space_group_name_H-M   'P 1'
#
loop_
_entity.id
_entity.type
_entity.pdbx_description
1 polymer ?
#
loop_
_entity_poly.entity_id
_entity_poly.type
_entity_poly.pdbx_seq_one_letter_code
_entity_poly.pdbx_strand_id
1 'polypeptide(L)'
;MLLFSQCFAIACSIVVPILIAIYLGLHYEGKWKPLIFGALTYILFQMSLFMPLMSLILSNDTVSQWISAHYSLYLVFFSLTNTVFAELFRYLIIYIFLKHETTNLDGVAFGIGFGGFETALTVGMNVIISIMASSYIAKLGVTSALMAEGVGQLCLLVLQVGWTLLIMQAIRTKKKKFLLICIGLEFLITCISRLGQNVWHWNIWLLLLFMISFALIMAMYIAQIFKTENKS
;
A
#
# COMPACT_ATOMS: atom_id res chain seq x y z
N MET A 1 -23.98 13.87 -5.87
CA MET A 1 -22.63 14.08 -5.31
C MET A 1 -21.98 12.79 -4.79
N LEU A 2 -22.70 11.92 -4.08
CA LEU A 2 -22.16 10.63 -3.59
C LEU A 2 -21.65 9.69 -4.71
N LEU A 3 -22.48 9.46 -5.74
CA LEU A 3 -22.08 8.63 -6.89
C LEU A 3 -20.80 9.14 -7.55
N PHE A 4 -20.63 10.46 -7.66
CA PHE A 4 -19.41 11.05 -8.20
C PHE A 4 -18.19 10.73 -7.33
N SER A 5 -18.28 10.90 -6.01
CA SER A 5 -17.19 10.55 -5.10
C SER A 5 -16.85 9.06 -5.11
N GLN A 6 -17.84 8.18 -5.29
CA GLN A 6 -17.63 6.73 -5.40
C GLN A 6 -16.93 6.36 -6.71
N CYS A 7 -17.40 6.91 -7.84
CA CYS A 7 -16.73 6.73 -9.13
C CYS A 7 -15.30 7.26 -9.10
N PHE A 8 -15.07 8.40 -8.45
CA PHE A 8 -13.73 8.96 -8.26
C PHE A 8 -12.84 8.03 -7.43
N ALA A 9 -13.32 7.53 -6.29
CA ALA A 9 -12.56 6.59 -5.46
C ALA A 9 -12.20 5.32 -6.25
N ILE A 10 -13.15 4.74 -6.99
CA ILE A 10 -12.91 3.57 -7.86
C ILE A 10 -11.89 3.89 -8.95
N ALA A 11 -11.98 5.08 -9.57
CA ALA A 11 -11.04 5.49 -10.60
C ALA A 11 -9.61 5.53 -10.05
N CYS A 12 -9.42 6.14 -8.88
CA CYS A 12 -8.11 6.22 -8.23
C CYS A 12 -7.59 4.85 -7.73
N SER A 13 -8.47 4.00 -7.22
CA SER A 13 -8.08 2.74 -6.56
C SER A 13 -7.96 1.54 -7.49
N ILE A 14 -8.66 1.53 -8.64
CA ILE A 14 -8.71 0.39 -9.56
C ILE A 14 -8.30 0.81 -10.96
N VAL A 15 -8.95 1.83 -11.53
CA VAL A 15 -8.77 2.18 -12.95
C VAL A 15 -7.34 2.67 -13.20
N VAL A 16 -6.84 3.61 -12.38
CA VAL A 16 -5.49 4.16 -12.54
C VAL A 16 -4.41 3.07 -12.42
N PRO A 17 -4.37 2.23 -11.36
CA PRO A 17 -3.38 1.16 -11.27
C PRO A 17 -3.46 0.17 -12.45
N ILE A 18 -4.65 -0.20 -12.90
CA ILE A 18 -4.82 -1.12 -14.03
C ILE A 18 -4.31 -0.51 -15.33
N LEU A 19 -4.61 0.77 -15.61
CA LEU A 19 -4.13 1.45 -16.80
C LEU A 19 -2.60 1.53 -16.82
N ILE A 20 -1.98 1.84 -15.68
CA ILE A 20 -0.52 1.85 -15.54
C ILE A 20 0.05 0.43 -15.73
N ALA A 21 -0.61 -0.59 -15.17
CA ALA A 21 -0.19 -1.97 -15.30
C ALA A 21 -0.24 -2.47 -16.75
N ILE A 22 -1.33 -2.18 -17.47
CA ILE A 22 -1.49 -2.52 -18.89
C ILE A 22 -0.44 -1.79 -19.72
N TYR A 23 -0.24 -0.49 -19.46
CA TYR A 23 0.79 0.29 -20.16
C TYR A 23 2.19 -0.30 -19.97
N LEU A 24 2.58 -0.63 -18.73
CA LEU A 24 3.88 -1.22 -18.44
C LEU A 24 4.04 -2.61 -19.07
N GLY A 25 3.00 -3.43 -19.02
CA GLY A 25 3.03 -4.80 -19.56
C GLY A 25 3.07 -4.86 -21.09
N LEU A 26 2.45 -3.89 -21.78
CA LEU A 26 2.39 -3.84 -23.24
C LEU A 26 3.56 -3.06 -23.86
N HIS A 27 4.03 -2.00 -23.20
CA HIS A 27 5.03 -1.09 -23.77
C HIS A 27 6.47 -1.50 -23.46
N TYR A 28 6.70 -2.23 -22.36
CA TYR A 28 8.03 -2.67 -21.96
C TYR A 28 8.12 -4.19 -21.91
N GLU A 29 9.00 -4.75 -22.72
CA GLU A 29 9.21 -6.20 -22.78
C GLU A 29 9.64 -6.76 -21.42
N GLY A 30 9.03 -7.88 -21.03
CA GLY A 30 9.34 -8.61 -19.80
C GLY A 30 8.73 -8.04 -18.50
N LYS A 31 8.24 -6.79 -18.48
CA LYS A 31 7.75 -6.13 -17.24
C LYS A 31 6.44 -6.69 -16.69
N TRP A 32 5.71 -7.47 -17.50
CA TRP A 32 4.55 -8.23 -17.04
C TRP A 32 4.91 -9.24 -15.94
N LYS A 33 6.14 -9.79 -15.95
CA LYS A 33 6.61 -10.72 -14.90
C LYS A 33 6.71 -10.04 -13.53
N PRO A 34 7.50 -8.96 -13.34
CA PRO A 34 7.51 -8.21 -12.08
C PRO A 34 6.12 -7.81 -11.60
N LEU A 35 5.25 -7.41 -12.52
CA LEU A 35 3.89 -7.00 -12.18
C LEU A 35 3.07 -8.13 -11.57
N ILE A 36 3.09 -9.32 -12.18
CA ILE A 36 2.42 -10.50 -11.64
C ILE A 36 3.05 -10.92 -10.30
N PHE A 37 4.38 -10.88 -10.16
CA PHE A 37 5.02 -11.22 -8.89
C PHE A 37 4.66 -10.22 -7.78
N GLY A 38 4.54 -8.93 -8.09
CA GLY A 38 4.08 -7.91 -7.15
C GLY A 38 2.66 -8.19 -6.66
N ALA A 39 1.75 -8.44 -7.61
CA ALA A 39 0.36 -8.82 -7.33
C ALA A 39 0.25 -10.09 -6.47
N LEU A 40 0.98 -11.14 -6.87
CA LEU A 40 1.02 -12.41 -6.14
C LEU A 40 1.58 -12.23 -4.72
N THR A 41 2.57 -11.37 -4.54
CA THR A 41 3.13 -11.08 -3.21
C THR A 41 2.06 -10.52 -2.30
N TYR A 42 1.26 -9.55 -2.76
CA TYR A 42 0.16 -9.00 -1.96
C TYR A 42 -0.89 -10.07 -1.64
N ILE A 43 -1.31 -10.87 -2.62
CA ILE A 43 -2.33 -11.91 -2.41
C ILE A 43 -1.84 -12.97 -1.43
N LEU A 44 -0.65 -13.54 -1.67
CA LEU A 44 -0.09 -14.61 -0.84
C LEU A 44 0.20 -14.14 0.58
N PHE A 45 0.72 -12.92 0.74
CA PHE A 45 1.03 -12.39 2.05
C PHE A 45 -0.21 -11.85 2.75
N GLN A 46 -0.85 -10.83 2.20
CA GLN A 46 -1.91 -10.10 2.90
C GLN A 46 -3.18 -10.95 3.03
N MET A 47 -3.64 -11.53 1.92
CA MET A 47 -4.93 -12.20 1.88
C MET A 47 -4.84 -13.64 2.41
N SER A 48 -3.79 -14.38 2.05
CA SER A 48 -3.69 -15.80 2.43
C SER A 48 -3.04 -16.04 3.79
N LEU A 49 -2.12 -15.18 4.23
CA LEU A 49 -1.40 -15.38 5.49
C LEU A 49 -1.84 -14.38 6.57
N PHE A 50 -1.71 -13.09 6.31
CA PHE A 50 -1.86 -12.07 7.35
C PHE A 50 -3.30 -11.95 7.85
N MET A 51 -4.29 -11.81 6.95
CA MET A 51 -5.69 -11.67 7.34
C MET A 51 -6.22 -12.90 8.12
N PRO A 52 -6.01 -14.16 7.67
CA PRO A 52 -6.42 -15.33 8.43
C PRO A 52 -5.71 -15.45 9.77
N LEU A 53 -4.40 -15.20 9.83
CA LEU A 53 -3.65 -15.24 11.09
C LEU A 53 -4.21 -14.25 12.11
N MET A 54 -4.50 -13.02 11.67
CA MET A 54 -5.10 -12.01 12.54
C MET A 54 -6.52 -12.38 12.96
N SER A 55 -7.31 -13.01 12.09
CA SER A 55 -8.64 -13.50 12.45
C SER A 55 -8.60 -14.57 13.55
N LEU A 56 -7.61 -15.47 13.51
CA LEU A 56 -7.42 -16.49 14.55
C LEU A 56 -7.01 -15.87 15.88
N ILE A 57 -6.09 -14.89 15.84
CA ILE A 57 -5.66 -14.16 17.04
C ILE A 57 -6.83 -13.41 17.69
N LEU A 58 -7.69 -12.78 16.88
CA LEU A 58 -8.86 -12.04 17.36
C LEU A 58 -10.00 -12.94 17.86
N SER A 59 -10.04 -14.20 17.43
CA SER A 59 -11.05 -15.17 17.89
C SER A 59 -10.88 -15.62 19.35
N ASN A 60 -9.73 -15.34 19.97
CA ASN A 60 -9.48 -15.67 21.37
C ASN A 60 -10.01 -14.56 22.29
N ASP A 61 -10.93 -14.91 23.18
CA ASP A 61 -11.57 -13.99 24.13
C ASP A 61 -10.57 -13.23 25.02
N THR A 62 -9.51 -13.88 25.51
CA THR A 62 -8.48 -13.21 26.32
C THR A 62 -7.75 -12.13 25.53
N VAL A 63 -7.46 -12.39 24.26
CA VAL A 63 -6.79 -11.42 23.38
C VAL A 63 -7.74 -10.27 23.05
N SER A 64 -9.01 -10.57 22.75
CA SER A 64 -10.03 -9.55 22.47
C SER A 64 -10.26 -8.60 23.65
N GLN A 65 -10.30 -9.15 24.87
CA GLN A 65 -10.39 -8.35 26.11
C GLN A 65 -9.15 -7.46 26.31
N TRP A 66 -7.95 -7.99 26.07
CA TRP A 66 -6.71 -7.20 26.17
C TRP A 66 -6.65 -6.08 25.13
N ILE A 67 -7.06 -6.36 23.88
CA ILE A 67 -7.12 -5.35 22.81
C ILE A 67 -8.09 -4.24 23.19
N SER A 68 -9.24 -4.59 23.78
CA SER A 68 -10.23 -3.60 24.22
C SER A 68 -9.67 -2.70 25.34
N ALA A 69 -8.86 -3.26 26.26
CA ALA A 69 -8.22 -2.50 27.33
C ALA A 69 -7.03 -1.63 26.84
N HIS A 70 -6.31 -2.07 25.79
CA HIS A 70 -5.08 -1.45 25.32
C HIS A 70 -5.06 -1.21 23.80
N TYR A 71 -6.15 -0.64 23.28
CA TYR A 71 -6.39 -0.52 21.85
C TYR A 71 -5.28 0.25 21.09
N SER A 72 -4.73 1.31 21.70
CA SER A 72 -3.62 2.08 21.11
C SER A 72 -2.35 1.24 20.93
N LEU A 73 -1.97 0.44 21.94
CA LEU A 73 -0.83 -0.47 21.86
C LEU A 73 -1.06 -1.55 20.80
N TYR A 74 -2.29 -2.10 20.74
CA TYR A 74 -2.65 -3.05 19.69
C TYR A 74 -2.44 -2.46 18.29
N LEU A 75 -2.86 -1.22 18.02
CA LEU A 75 -2.65 -0.60 16.71
C LEU A 75 -1.18 -0.41 16.37
N VAL A 76 -0.33 -0.09 17.34
CA VAL A 76 1.13 -0.01 17.15
C VAL A 76 1.69 -1.38 16.79
N PHE A 77 1.37 -2.42 17.56
CA PHE A 77 1.83 -3.79 17.30
C PHE A 77 1.31 -4.32 15.96
N PHE A 78 0.04 -4.07 15.64
CA PHE A 78 -0.59 -4.47 14.40
C PHE A 78 0.06 -3.79 13.19
N SER A 79 0.41 -2.51 13.31
CA SER A 79 1.12 -1.78 12.26
C SER A 79 2.52 -2.31 12.06
N LEU A 80 3.29 -2.50 13.14
CA LEU A 80 4.65 -3.04 13.06
C LEU A 80 4.67 -4.45 12.45
N THR A 81 3.76 -5.31 12.89
CA THR A 81 3.66 -6.69 12.38
C THR A 81 3.28 -6.67 10.91
N ASN A 82 2.27 -5.90 10.52
CA ASN A 82 1.84 -5.78 9.13
C ASN A 82 2.99 -5.34 8.22
N THR A 83 3.73 -4.29 8.61
CA THR A 83 4.81 -3.73 7.78
C THR A 83 6.04 -4.61 7.75
N VAL A 84 6.48 -5.16 8.88
CA VAL A 84 7.65 -6.06 8.91
C VAL A 84 7.41 -7.26 8.01
N PHE A 85 6.25 -7.92 8.14
CA PHE A 85 5.99 -9.08 7.32
C PHE A 85 5.77 -8.71 5.84
N ALA A 86 5.05 -7.65 5.51
CA ALA A 86 4.86 -7.20 4.13
C ALA A 86 6.19 -7.00 3.41
N GLU A 87 7.11 -6.28 4.05
CA GLU A 87 8.42 -5.95 3.48
C GLU A 87 9.36 -7.15 3.45
N LEU A 88 9.28 -8.07 4.42
CA LEU A 88 10.05 -9.30 4.41
C LEU A 88 9.62 -10.24 3.27
N PHE A 89 8.32 -10.39 3.04
CA PHE A 89 7.81 -11.18 1.92
C PHE A 89 8.13 -10.54 0.57
N ARG A 90 8.02 -9.20 0.47
CA ARG A 90 8.47 -8.46 -0.70
C ARG A 90 9.94 -8.69 -0.99
N TYR A 91 10.79 -8.55 0.03
CA TYR A 91 12.21 -8.84 -0.06
C TYR A 91 12.46 -10.29 -0.51
N LEU A 92 11.74 -11.26 0.05
CA LEU A 92 11.88 -12.69 -0.28
C LEU A 92 11.55 -12.96 -1.75
N ILE A 93 10.40 -12.48 -2.24
CA ILE A 93 9.98 -12.71 -3.63
C ILE A 93 10.93 -12.03 -4.60
N ILE A 94 11.34 -10.79 -4.33
CA ILE A 94 12.29 -10.08 -5.21
C ILE A 94 13.65 -10.79 -5.20
N TYR A 95 14.11 -11.25 -4.03
CA TYR A 95 15.39 -11.95 -3.89
C TYR A 95 15.40 -13.31 -4.59
N ILE A 96 14.28 -14.04 -4.63
CA ILE A 96 14.20 -15.36 -5.27
C ILE A 96 13.95 -15.22 -6.78
N PHE A 97 12.96 -14.43 -7.19
CA PHE A 97 12.43 -14.44 -8.56
C PHE A 97 12.94 -13.29 -9.43
N LEU A 98 13.31 -12.15 -8.84
CA LEU A 98 13.70 -10.94 -9.57
C LEU A 98 15.16 -10.54 -9.34
N LYS A 99 15.99 -11.42 -8.77
CA LYS A 99 17.41 -11.15 -8.52
C LYS A 99 18.19 -10.80 -9.79
N HIS A 100 17.74 -11.29 -10.94
CA HIS A 100 18.36 -11.04 -12.26
C HIS A 100 17.70 -9.87 -13.02
N GLU A 101 16.51 -9.45 -12.62
CA GLU A 101 15.73 -8.35 -13.20
C GLU A 101 16.00 -7.09 -12.36
N THR A 102 17.15 -6.46 -12.58
CA THR A 102 17.65 -5.38 -11.71
C THR A 102 17.46 -3.99 -12.32
N THR A 103 16.53 -3.76 -13.23
CA THR A 103 16.27 -2.40 -13.71
C THR A 103 15.38 -1.65 -12.72
N ASN A 104 15.49 -0.32 -12.66
CA ASN A 104 14.56 0.45 -11.82
C ASN A 104 13.11 0.32 -12.31
N LEU A 105 12.91 0.12 -13.61
CA LEU A 105 11.60 -0.17 -14.19
C LEU A 105 10.99 -1.50 -13.69
N ASP A 106 11.81 -2.52 -13.39
CA ASP A 106 11.30 -3.77 -12.79
C ASP A 106 10.72 -3.52 -11.40
N GLY A 107 11.37 -2.65 -10.63
CA GLY A 107 10.89 -2.25 -9.30
C GLY A 107 9.61 -1.43 -9.38
N VAL A 108 9.49 -0.54 -10.37
CA VAL A 108 8.24 0.17 -10.61
C VAL A 108 7.14 -0.80 -10.99
N ALA A 109 7.38 -1.72 -11.93
CA ALA A 109 6.38 -2.71 -12.35
C ALA A 109 5.93 -3.62 -11.20
N PHE A 110 6.86 -4.08 -10.36
CA PHE A 110 6.54 -4.85 -9.16
C PHE A 110 5.73 -4.02 -8.16
N GLY A 111 6.14 -2.78 -7.89
CA GLY A 111 5.45 -1.89 -6.95
C GLY A 111 4.04 -1.52 -7.40
N ILE A 112 3.83 -1.33 -8.72
CA ILE A 112 2.49 -1.16 -9.30
C ILE A 112 1.66 -2.43 -9.16
N GLY A 113 2.24 -3.61 -9.38
CA GLY A 113 1.57 -4.88 -9.16
C GLY A 113 1.10 -5.05 -7.70
N PHE A 114 1.99 -4.79 -6.74
CA PHE A 114 1.67 -4.89 -5.31
C PHE A 114 0.66 -3.82 -4.87
N GLY A 115 0.98 -2.54 -5.12
CA GLY A 115 0.16 -1.40 -4.68
C GLY A 115 -1.17 -1.31 -5.43
N GLY A 116 -1.24 -1.77 -6.68
CA GLY A 116 -2.48 -1.85 -7.43
C GLY A 116 -3.47 -2.83 -6.81
N PHE A 117 -3.01 -4.00 -6.36
CA PHE A 117 -3.87 -4.94 -5.64
C PHE A 117 -4.25 -4.43 -4.25
N GLU A 118 -3.32 -3.79 -3.54
CA GLU A 118 -3.61 -3.20 -2.23
C GLU A 118 -4.69 -2.13 -2.32
N THR A 119 -4.56 -1.19 -3.24
CA THR A 119 -5.53 -0.11 -3.44
C THR A 119 -6.88 -0.65 -3.93
N ALA A 120 -6.87 -1.62 -4.85
CA ALA A 120 -8.07 -2.25 -5.37
C ALA A 120 -8.85 -3.00 -4.29
N LEU A 121 -8.18 -3.77 -3.43
CA LEU A 121 -8.85 -4.59 -2.42
C LEU A 121 -9.20 -3.81 -1.14
N THR A 122 -8.41 -2.80 -0.79
CA THR A 122 -8.61 -2.04 0.46
C THR A 122 -9.71 -1.00 0.33
N VAL A 123 -9.78 -0.26 -0.79
CA VAL A 123 -10.83 0.76 -1.01
C VAL A 123 -11.72 0.43 -2.19
N GLY A 124 -11.15 0.03 -3.33
CA GLY A 124 -11.92 -0.18 -4.56
C GLY A 124 -13.07 -1.17 -4.41
N MET A 125 -12.79 -2.36 -3.89
CA MET A 125 -13.78 -3.42 -3.69
C MET A 125 -14.84 -3.01 -2.66
N ASN A 126 -14.44 -2.34 -1.58
CA ASN A 126 -15.36 -1.84 -0.57
C ASN A 126 -16.36 -0.83 -1.15
N VAL A 127 -15.89 0.08 -2.01
CA VAL A 127 -16.77 1.05 -2.69
C VAL A 127 -17.69 0.34 -3.69
N ILE A 128 -17.21 -0.65 -4.45
CA ILE A 128 -18.06 -1.45 -5.37
C ILE A 128 -19.18 -2.16 -4.59
N ILE A 129 -18.84 -2.86 -3.50
CA ILE A 129 -19.82 -3.53 -2.65
C ILE A 129 -20.84 -2.52 -2.11
N SER A 130 -20.39 -1.32 -1.71
CA SER A 130 -21.28 -0.27 -1.21
C SER A 130 -22.31 0.20 -2.24
N ILE A 131 -21.94 0.23 -3.52
CA ILE A 131 -22.85 0.59 -4.63
C ILE A 131 -23.86 -0.55 -4.85
N MET A 132 -23.37 -1.80 -4.91
CA MET A 132 -24.21 -2.97 -5.21
C MET A 132 -25.23 -3.25 -4.11
N ALA A 133 -24.82 -3.12 -2.84
CA ALA A 133 -25.69 -3.36 -1.70
C ALA A 133 -26.70 -2.22 -1.44
N SER A 134 -26.67 -1.13 -2.22
CA SER A 134 -27.45 0.10 -2.00
C SER A 134 -27.34 0.66 -0.57
N SER A 135 -26.33 0.22 0.18
CA SER A 135 -26.27 0.28 1.64
C SER A 135 -25.57 1.53 2.17
N TYR A 136 -25.74 2.68 1.51
CA TYR A 136 -25.21 3.94 2.01
C TYR A 136 -26.31 4.96 2.23
N ILE A 137 -26.72 5.03 3.48
CA ILE A 137 -27.37 6.22 4.05
C ILE A 137 -26.40 7.38 3.81
N ALA A 138 -26.86 8.42 3.13
CA ALA A 138 -26.13 9.67 2.93
C ALA A 138 -25.94 10.38 4.29
N LYS A 139 -25.06 9.84 5.13
CA LYS A 139 -24.57 10.52 6.33
C LYS A 139 -23.72 11.70 5.86
N LEU A 140 -23.92 12.85 6.49
CA LEU A 140 -23.09 14.04 6.29
C LEU A 140 -21.60 13.66 6.43
N GLY A 141 -20.79 14.03 5.43
CA GLY A 141 -19.33 13.82 5.43
C GLY A 141 -18.82 12.59 4.66
N VAL A 142 -19.69 11.65 4.27
CA VAL A 142 -19.27 10.45 3.51
C VAL A 142 -18.69 10.82 2.14
N THR A 143 -19.27 11.81 1.46
CA THR A 143 -18.79 12.31 0.16
C THR A 143 -17.36 12.82 0.22
N SER A 144 -17.05 13.67 1.21
CA SER A 144 -15.71 14.23 1.40
C SER A 144 -14.70 13.18 1.80
N ALA A 145 -15.10 12.20 2.62
CA ALA A 145 -14.23 11.11 3.05
C ALA A 145 -13.82 10.23 1.85
N LEU A 146 -14.77 9.84 0.99
CA LEU A 146 -14.49 9.05 -0.20
C LEU A 146 -13.55 9.77 -1.18
N MET A 147 -13.68 11.09 -1.32
CA MET A 147 -12.75 11.88 -2.13
C MET A 147 -11.35 11.87 -1.54
N ALA A 148 -11.21 12.08 -0.23
CA ALA A 148 -9.93 12.03 0.45
C ALA A 148 -9.29 10.64 0.36
N GLU A 149 -10.06 9.57 0.53
CA GLU A 149 -9.60 8.20 0.37
C GLU A 149 -9.11 7.91 -1.05
N GLY A 150 -9.83 8.39 -2.08
CA GLY A 150 -9.40 8.28 -3.49
C GLY A 150 -8.02 8.89 -3.72
N VAL A 151 -7.78 10.12 -3.24
CA VAL A 151 -6.45 10.75 -3.33
C VAL A 151 -5.41 9.98 -2.50
N GLY A 152 -5.81 9.47 -1.34
CA GLY A 152 -4.98 8.61 -0.50
C GLY A 152 -4.50 7.34 -1.21
N GLN A 153 -5.33 6.74 -2.09
CA GLN A 153 -4.94 5.57 -2.88
C GLN A 153 -3.85 5.88 -3.91
N LEU A 154 -3.91 7.06 -4.54
CA LEU A 154 -2.83 7.50 -5.45
C LEU A 154 -1.52 7.71 -4.68
N CYS A 155 -1.60 8.29 -3.47
CA CYS A 155 -0.44 8.43 -2.59
C CYS A 155 0.13 7.07 -2.19
N LEU A 156 -0.73 6.12 -1.82
CA LEU A 156 -0.35 4.76 -1.48
C LEU A 156 0.37 4.07 -2.64
N LEU A 157 -0.14 4.21 -3.87
CA LEU A 157 0.51 3.65 -5.07
C LEU A 157 1.96 4.17 -5.22
N VAL A 158 2.17 5.48 -5.06
CA VAL A 158 3.51 6.09 -5.14
C VAL A 158 4.42 5.57 -4.03
N LEU A 159 3.91 5.45 -2.81
CA LEU A 159 4.66 4.88 -1.68
C LEU A 159 5.06 3.44 -1.96
N GLN A 160 4.15 2.59 -2.46
CA GLN A 160 4.43 1.18 -2.74
C GLN A 160 5.48 0.98 -3.83
N VAL A 161 5.47 1.82 -4.86
CA VAL A 161 6.56 1.87 -5.85
C VAL A 161 7.88 2.24 -5.18
N GLY A 162 7.86 3.27 -4.33
CA GLY A 162 9.03 3.73 -3.60
C GLY A 162 9.65 2.69 -2.67
N TRP A 163 8.82 1.97 -1.90
CA TRP A 163 9.25 0.87 -1.03
C TRP A 163 9.91 -0.26 -1.81
N THR A 164 9.32 -0.62 -2.95
CA THR A 164 9.87 -1.64 -3.84
C THR A 164 11.27 -1.25 -4.35
N LEU A 165 11.47 0.01 -4.75
CA LEU A 165 12.78 0.49 -5.20
C LEU A 165 13.83 0.48 -4.08
N LEU A 166 13.45 0.83 -2.84
CA LEU A 166 14.34 0.73 -1.68
C LEU A 166 14.76 -0.72 -1.42
N ILE A 167 13.83 -1.68 -1.51
CA ILE A 167 14.14 -3.11 -1.38
C ILE A 167 15.06 -3.59 -2.52
N MET A 168 14.79 -3.18 -3.76
CA MET A 168 15.69 -3.51 -4.87
C MET A 168 17.09 -2.96 -4.63
N GLN A 169 17.21 -1.72 -4.13
CA GLN A 169 18.49 -1.13 -3.78
C GLN A 169 19.18 -1.90 -2.63
N ALA A 170 18.41 -2.38 -1.64
CA ALA A 170 18.92 -3.25 -0.57
C ALA A 170 19.54 -4.54 -1.13
N ILE A 171 18.88 -5.17 -2.11
CA ILE A 171 19.33 -6.42 -2.74
C ILE A 171 20.56 -6.16 -3.62
N ARG A 172 20.53 -5.12 -4.47
CA ARG A 172 21.64 -4.78 -5.38
C ARG A 172 22.92 -4.40 -4.62
N THR A 173 22.78 -3.58 -3.57
CA THR A 173 23.93 -3.10 -2.78
C THR A 173 24.32 -4.05 -1.65
N LYS A 174 23.50 -5.08 -1.38
CA LYS A 174 23.61 -5.98 -0.20
C LYS A 174 23.58 -5.25 1.15
N LYS A 175 23.17 -3.98 1.19
CA LYS A 175 23.08 -3.17 2.41
C LYS A 175 21.69 -3.30 3.03
N LYS A 176 21.58 -4.04 4.14
CA LYS A 176 20.33 -4.21 4.90
C LYS A 176 19.74 -2.90 5.43
N LYS A 177 20.53 -1.81 5.49
CA LYS A 177 20.07 -0.48 5.90
C LYS A 177 18.86 0.00 5.09
N PHE A 178 18.81 -0.27 3.79
CA PHE A 178 17.68 0.13 2.95
C PHE A 178 16.38 -0.59 3.31
N LEU A 179 16.46 -1.89 3.64
CA LEU A 179 15.31 -2.65 4.12
C LEU A 179 14.80 -2.10 5.47
N LEU A 180 15.70 -1.77 6.40
CA LEU A 180 15.32 -1.19 7.70
C LEU A 180 14.69 0.20 7.56
N ILE A 181 15.20 1.03 6.63
CA ILE A 181 14.59 2.33 6.32
C ILE A 181 13.18 2.15 5.77
N CYS A 182 12.98 1.18 4.86
CA CYS A 182 11.69 0.88 4.28
C CYS A 182 10.66 0.48 5.34
N ILE A 183 11.00 -0.54 6.16
CA ILE A 183 10.15 -1.00 7.27
C ILE A 183 9.85 0.15 8.23
N GLY A 184 10.85 0.96 8.58
CA GLY A 184 10.69 2.06 9.53
C GLY A 184 9.76 3.17 9.03
N LEU A 185 9.91 3.58 7.76
CA LEU A 185 9.07 4.62 7.17
C LEU A 185 7.64 4.14 6.96
N GLU A 186 7.45 2.92 6.44
CA GLU A 186 6.13 2.34 6.26
C GLU A 186 5.41 2.14 7.59
N PHE A 187 6.12 1.64 8.61
CA PHE A 187 5.60 1.52 9.97
C PHE A 187 5.17 2.88 10.51
N LEU A 188 6.00 3.91 10.37
CA LEU A 188 5.70 5.25 10.85
C LEU A 188 4.42 5.78 10.20
N ILE A 189 4.31 5.70 8.87
CA ILE A 189 3.15 6.21 8.14
C ILE A 189 1.88 5.45 8.52
N THR A 190 1.93 4.11 8.54
CA THR A 190 0.77 3.27 8.86
C THR A 190 0.35 3.40 10.32
N CYS A 191 1.30 3.46 11.25
CA CYS A 191 1.03 3.62 12.68
C CYS A 191 0.38 4.97 12.99
N ILE A 192 0.95 6.08 12.49
CA ILE A 192 0.37 7.42 12.67
C ILE A 192 -1.01 7.50 12.03
N SER A 193 -1.17 6.94 10.83
CA SER A 193 -2.47 6.96 10.14
C SER A 193 -3.55 6.20 10.91
N ARG A 194 -3.21 5.01 11.44
CA ARG A 194 -4.14 4.18 12.21
C ARG A 194 -4.47 4.76 13.57
N LEU A 195 -3.49 5.29 14.30
CA LEU A 195 -3.71 5.97 15.58
C LEU A 195 -4.50 7.26 15.39
N GLY A 196 -4.16 8.06 14.39
CA GLY A 196 -4.87 9.28 14.05
C GLY A 196 -6.33 9.01 13.72
N GLN A 197 -6.63 7.98 12.93
CA GLN A 197 -8.01 7.65 12.57
C GLN A 197 -8.82 7.03 13.73
N ASN A 198 -8.23 6.08 14.46
CA ASN A 198 -9.00 5.22 15.38
C ASN A 198 -8.90 5.61 16.87
N VAL A 199 -7.88 6.38 17.27
CA VAL A 199 -7.67 6.77 18.68
C VAL A 199 -7.80 8.28 18.87
N TRP A 200 -7.15 9.06 18.01
CA TRP A 200 -7.16 10.52 18.13
C TRP A 200 -8.29 11.18 17.35
N HIS A 201 -9.01 10.41 16.53
CA HIS A 201 -10.10 10.87 15.69
C HIS A 201 -9.75 12.13 14.87
N TRP A 202 -8.54 12.15 14.32
CA TRP A 202 -8.05 13.21 13.45
C TRP A 202 -8.93 13.32 12.21
N ASN A 203 -9.05 14.55 11.73
CA ASN A 203 -9.75 14.82 10.49
C ASN A 203 -9.06 14.10 9.32
N ILE A 204 -9.83 13.46 8.44
CA ILE A 204 -9.32 12.71 7.29
C ILE A 204 -8.45 13.59 6.37
N TRP A 205 -8.73 14.89 6.30
CA TRP A 205 -7.91 15.84 5.53
C TRP A 205 -6.52 16.03 6.11
N LEU A 206 -6.38 15.98 7.45
CA LEU A 206 -5.08 16.07 8.11
C LEU A 206 -4.25 14.81 7.88
N LEU A 207 -4.89 13.64 7.97
CA LEU A 207 -4.28 12.36 7.61
C LEU A 207 -3.85 12.32 6.14
N LEU A 208 -4.68 12.85 5.24
CA LEU A 208 -4.36 12.94 3.82
C LEU A 208 -3.16 13.86 3.57
N LEU A 209 -3.11 15.04 4.19
CA LEU A 209 -1.99 15.97 4.05
C LEU A 209 -0.68 15.31 4.52
N PHE A 210 -0.74 14.60 5.65
CA PHE A 210 0.37 13.80 6.14
C PHE A 210 0.82 12.76 5.10
N MET A 211 -0.10 11.96 4.54
CA MET A 211 0.23 10.99 3.48
C MET A 211 0.79 11.63 2.21
N ILE A 212 0.22 12.75 1.75
CA ILE A 212 0.70 13.50 0.57
C ILE A 212 2.15 13.95 0.78
N SER A 213 2.49 14.44 1.97
CA SER A 213 3.86 14.89 2.26
C SER A 213 4.90 13.77 2.06
N PHE A 214 4.61 12.56 2.55
CA PHE A 214 5.46 11.39 2.34
C PHE A 214 5.44 10.89 0.90
N ALA A 215 4.28 10.91 0.23
CA ALA A 215 4.18 10.53 -1.17
C ALA A 215 5.00 11.46 -2.07
N LEU A 216 5.02 12.77 -1.80
CA LEU A 216 5.86 13.74 -2.52
C LEU A 216 7.36 13.49 -2.28
N ILE A 217 7.76 13.20 -1.04
CA ILE A 217 9.15 12.84 -0.71
C ILE A 217 9.56 11.58 -1.48
N MET A 218 8.70 10.56 -1.51
CA MET A 218 8.97 9.33 -2.26
C MET A 218 8.96 9.56 -3.77
N ALA A 219 8.07 10.39 -4.30
CA ALA A 219 8.08 10.76 -5.72
C ALA A 219 9.40 11.47 -6.12
N MET A 220 9.91 12.37 -5.27
CA MET A 220 11.22 13.00 -5.48
C MET A 220 12.35 11.97 -5.47
N TYR A 221 12.33 11.02 -4.54
CA TYR A 221 13.31 9.93 -4.49
C TYR A 221 13.25 9.05 -5.75
N ILE A 222 12.06 8.65 -6.19
CA ILE A 222 11.85 7.88 -7.43
C ILE A 222 12.44 8.66 -8.62
N ALA A 223 12.10 9.95 -8.75
CA ALA A 223 12.61 10.79 -9.84
C ALA A 223 14.15 10.92 -9.83
N GLN A 224 14.76 11.02 -8.64
CA GLN A 224 16.21 11.08 -8.48
C GLN A 224 16.89 9.79 -8.95
N ILE A 225 16.32 8.63 -8.61
CA ILE A 225 16.84 7.31 -9.05
C ILE A 225 16.92 7.25 -10.58
N PHE A 226 15.83 7.60 -11.29
CA PHE A 226 15.80 7.57 -12.75
C PHE A 226 16.74 8.61 -13.37
N LYS A 227 16.89 9.79 -12.74
CA LYS A 227 17.86 10.79 -13.19
C LYS A 227 19.31 10.31 -13.07
N THR A 228 19.62 9.50 -12.06
CA THR A 228 20.96 8.92 -11.90
C THR A 228 21.23 7.79 -12.88
N GLU A 229 20.23 6.98 -13.21
CA GLU A 229 20.33 5.88 -14.19
C GLU A 229 20.56 6.41 -15.62
N ASN A 230 19.91 7.51 -16.01
CA ASN A 230 20.12 8.12 -17.33
C ASN A 230 21.49 8.82 -17.49
N LYS A 231 22.27 8.96 -16.41
CA LYS A 231 23.60 9.60 -16.44
C LYS A 231 24.75 8.61 -16.44
N SER A 232 24.49 7.33 -16.15
CA SER A 232 25.49 6.25 -16.13
C SER A 232 25.51 5.49 -17.45
#